data_AF-A0A535N4V1-F1
#
_entry.id   AF-A0A535N4V1-F1
#
_cell.length_a   1.000
_cell.length_b   1.000
_cell.length_c   1.000
_cell.angle_alpha   90.00
_cell.angle_beta   90.00
_cell.angle_gamma   90.00
#
_symmetry.space_group_name_H-M   'P 1'
#
loop_
_entity.id
_entity.type
_entity.pdbx_description
1 polymer ?
#
loop_
_entity_poly.entity_id
_entity_poly.type
_entity_poly.pdbx_seq_one_letter_code
_entity_poly.pdbx_strand_id
1 'polypeptide(L)'
;MADEFNALLTEFSVVGPAFCANLRQVVADTELRKVVAIYEAGLKAAMTGTAEVLRTHVEALPASQREEINRLIGASGARELMAATNAALTGDHLGSLSSLASIPGIIEIVKKIIENFVSLPGGPGKLLHKVDLILDGLGKLFGFPKTAPGSEGTGITDAQTARRQQIRGWIDEILRFGSDDPKLVNAANALRDILRKGEITDDDFARAKRIRDETLGP
;
A
#
# COMPACT_ATOMS: atom_id res chain seq x y z
N MET A 1 26.99 -11.92 -11.75
CA MET A 1 25.88 -10.98 -11.44
C MET A 1 25.19 -11.48 -10.18
N ALA A 2 24.84 -10.60 -9.25
CA ALA A 2 24.00 -10.98 -8.12
C ALA A 2 22.59 -11.32 -8.63
N ASP A 3 21.94 -12.32 -8.02
CA ASP A 3 20.61 -12.76 -8.40
C ASP A 3 19.54 -11.86 -7.76
N GLU A 4 19.42 -10.66 -8.31
CA GLU A 4 18.52 -9.60 -7.86
C GLU A 4 17.05 -10.03 -7.85
N PHE A 5 16.64 -10.86 -8.82
CA PHE A 5 15.28 -11.38 -8.87
C PHE A 5 14.98 -12.31 -7.70
N ASN A 6 15.86 -13.29 -7.43
CA ASN A 6 15.64 -14.20 -6.30
C ASN A 6 15.74 -13.49 -4.95
N ALA A 7 16.61 -12.48 -4.83
CA ALA A 7 16.66 -11.64 -3.64
C ALA A 7 15.36 -10.85 -3.45
N LEU A 8 14.84 -10.20 -4.49
CA LEU A 8 13.56 -9.49 -4.46
C LEU A 8 12.40 -10.40 -4.05
N LEU A 9 12.32 -11.60 -4.62
CA LEU A 9 11.27 -12.57 -4.29
C LEU A 9 11.36 -13.08 -2.84
N THR A 10 12.57 -13.18 -2.30
CA THR A 10 12.79 -13.52 -0.89
C THR A 10 12.23 -12.42 0.01
N GLU A 11 12.58 -11.15 -0.26
CA GLU A 11 12.04 -10.02 0.50
C GLU A 11 10.51 -9.91 0.37
N PHE A 12 9.98 -10.12 -0.84
CA PHE A 12 8.54 -10.16 -1.10
C PHE A 12 7.83 -11.22 -0.27
N SER A 13 8.41 -12.41 -0.14
CA SER A 13 7.80 -13.51 0.62
C SER A 13 7.70 -13.23 2.12
N VAL A 14 8.53 -12.33 2.65
CA VAL A 14 8.65 -12.03 4.08
C VAL A 14 7.78 -10.85 4.52
N VAL A 15 7.55 -9.86 3.64
CA VAL A 15 6.91 -8.59 4.02
C VAL A 15 5.47 -8.75 4.48
N GLY A 16 4.70 -9.64 3.85
CA GLY A 16 3.30 -9.86 4.22
C GLY A 16 3.17 -10.44 5.63
N PRO A 17 3.87 -11.54 5.95
CA PRO A 17 3.94 -12.05 7.32
C PRO A 17 4.42 -11.01 8.34
N ALA A 18 5.47 -10.26 8.02
CA ALA A 18 6.02 -9.24 8.92
C ALA A 18 5.03 -8.10 9.17
N PHE A 19 4.30 -7.68 8.13
CA PHE A 19 3.20 -6.72 8.21
C PHE A 19 2.08 -7.20 9.15
N CYS A 20 1.59 -8.43 8.97
CA CYS A 20 0.56 -8.98 9.84
C CYS A 20 1.04 -9.16 11.28
N ALA A 21 2.30 -9.54 11.50
CA ALA A 21 2.89 -9.65 12.82
C ALA A 21 2.88 -8.29 13.56
N ASN A 22 3.26 -7.20 12.88
CA ASN A 22 3.19 -5.84 13.43
C ASN A 22 1.75 -5.38 13.68
N LEU A 23 0.84 -5.67 12.74
CA LEU A 23 -0.59 -5.42 12.90
C LEU A 23 -1.12 -6.05 14.19
N ARG A 24 -0.74 -7.29 14.53
CA ARG A 24 -1.16 -7.95 15.77
C ARG A 24 -0.64 -7.25 17.03
N GLN A 25 0.51 -6.60 16.97
CA GLN A 25 1.07 -5.86 18.10
C GLN A 25 0.32 -4.55 18.35
N VAL A 26 -0.06 -3.82 17.29
CA VAL A 26 -0.73 -2.51 17.42
C VAL A 26 -2.24 -2.59 17.57
N VAL A 27 -2.86 -3.70 17.19
CA VAL A 27 -4.30 -3.92 17.38
C VAL A 27 -4.56 -4.30 18.84
N ALA A 28 -5.38 -3.52 19.55
CA ALA A 28 -5.72 -3.80 20.95
C ALA A 28 -6.79 -4.90 21.13
N ASP A 29 -7.66 -5.08 20.13
CA ASP A 29 -8.78 -6.01 20.18
C ASP A 29 -8.33 -7.47 19.90
N THR A 30 -8.63 -8.36 20.85
CA THR A 30 -8.23 -9.77 20.82
C THR A 30 -8.91 -10.57 19.70
N GLU A 31 -10.15 -10.26 19.35
CA GLU A 31 -10.87 -10.94 18.26
C GLU A 31 -10.33 -10.49 16.90
N LEU A 32 -10.05 -9.18 16.74
CA LEU A 32 -9.38 -8.67 15.55
C LEU A 32 -7.97 -9.26 15.39
N ARG A 33 -7.22 -9.49 16.47
CA ARG A 33 -5.92 -10.20 16.40
C ARG A 33 -6.03 -11.62 15.84
N LYS A 34 -7.09 -12.36 16.20
CA LYS A 34 -7.35 -13.70 15.64
C LYS A 34 -7.65 -13.62 14.14
N VAL A 35 -8.43 -12.62 13.72
CA VAL A 35 -8.69 -12.37 12.29
C VAL A 35 -7.38 -12.06 11.57
N VAL A 36 -6.52 -11.19 12.11
CA VAL A 36 -5.21 -10.90 11.52
C VAL A 36 -4.35 -12.16 11.38
N ALA A 37 -4.38 -13.08 12.35
CA ALA A 37 -3.64 -14.34 12.24
C ALA A 37 -4.12 -15.23 11.07
N ILE A 38 -5.41 -15.22 10.76
CA ILE A 38 -5.96 -15.91 9.57
C ILE A 38 -5.46 -15.24 8.29
N TYR A 39 -5.49 -13.91 8.23
CA TYR A 39 -4.95 -13.15 7.10
C TYR A 39 -3.44 -13.34 6.94
N GLU A 40 -2.67 -13.44 8.02
CA GLU A 40 -1.23 -13.74 8.01
C GLU A 40 -0.93 -15.08 7.34
N ALA A 41 -1.64 -16.14 7.72
CA ALA A 41 -1.47 -17.46 7.13
C ALA A 41 -1.80 -17.46 5.63
N GLY A 42 -2.90 -16.80 5.25
CA GLY A 42 -3.29 -16.64 3.84
C GLY A 42 -2.29 -15.82 3.04
N LEU A 43 -1.82 -14.70 3.60
CA LEU A 43 -0.87 -13.80 2.94
C LEU A 43 0.48 -14.48 2.75
N LYS A 44 0.97 -15.18 3.78
CA LYS A 44 2.19 -15.99 3.70
C LYS A 44 2.10 -17.00 2.58
N ALA A 45 1.04 -17.82 2.56
CA ALA A 45 0.86 -18.85 1.53
C ALA A 45 0.78 -18.24 0.11
N ALA A 46 0.07 -17.14 -0.06
CA ALA A 46 -0.07 -16.46 -1.34
C ALA A 46 1.28 -15.88 -1.83
N MET A 47 2.02 -15.20 -0.97
CA MET A 47 3.29 -14.56 -1.34
C MET A 47 4.39 -15.59 -1.60
N THR A 48 4.53 -16.61 -0.74
CA THR A 48 5.49 -17.70 -0.94
C THR A 48 5.17 -18.48 -2.22
N GLY A 49 3.91 -18.87 -2.43
CA GLY A 49 3.51 -19.57 -3.65
C GLY A 49 3.72 -18.73 -4.91
N THR A 50 3.49 -17.42 -4.85
CA THR A 50 3.78 -16.51 -5.98
C THR A 50 5.27 -16.47 -6.27
N ALA A 51 6.11 -16.32 -5.25
CA ALA A 51 7.56 -16.28 -5.39
C ALA A 51 8.11 -17.59 -5.97
N GLU A 52 7.62 -18.75 -5.54
CA GLU A 52 8.02 -20.05 -6.09
C GLU A 52 7.68 -20.18 -7.57
N VAL A 53 6.44 -19.86 -7.96
CA VAL A 53 6.03 -19.98 -9.37
C VAL A 53 6.80 -18.99 -10.26
N LEU A 54 7.01 -17.75 -9.78
CA LEU A 54 7.80 -16.75 -10.49
C LEU A 54 9.25 -17.18 -10.66
N ARG A 55 9.85 -17.76 -9.62
CA ARG A 55 11.21 -18.33 -9.69
C ARG A 55 11.30 -19.41 -10.76
N THR A 56 10.40 -20.40 -10.72
CA THR A 56 10.38 -21.47 -11.75
C THR A 56 10.18 -20.90 -13.16
N HIS A 57 9.35 -19.88 -13.32
CA HIS A 57 9.10 -19.26 -14.62
C HIS A 57 10.34 -18.55 -15.17
N VAL A 58 11.03 -17.76 -14.33
CA VAL A 58 12.27 -17.07 -14.75
C VAL A 58 13.43 -18.03 -14.92
N GLU A 59 13.55 -19.08 -14.11
CA GLU A 59 14.57 -20.12 -14.28
C GLU A 59 14.45 -20.84 -15.62
N ALA A 60 13.24 -21.01 -16.15
CA ALA A 60 12.99 -21.61 -17.45
C ALA A 60 13.37 -20.70 -18.65
N LEU A 61 13.65 -19.42 -18.42
CA LEU A 61 14.02 -18.48 -19.48
C LEU A 61 15.48 -18.65 -19.93
N PRO A 62 15.81 -18.24 -21.17
CA PRO A 62 17.19 -18.14 -21.64
C PRO A 62 18.06 -17.26 -20.74
N ALA A 63 19.35 -17.58 -20.63
CA ALA A 63 20.28 -16.86 -19.75
C ALA A 63 20.32 -15.34 -20.02
N SER A 64 20.29 -14.91 -21.28
CA SER A 64 20.26 -13.49 -21.66
C SER A 64 19.03 -12.75 -21.15
N GLN A 65 17.87 -13.41 -21.10
CA GLN A 65 16.64 -12.81 -20.55
C GLN A 65 16.70 -12.75 -19.02
N ARG A 66 17.26 -13.78 -18.36
CA ARG A 66 17.46 -13.76 -16.90
C ARG A 66 18.44 -12.67 -16.47
N GLU A 67 19.51 -12.46 -17.22
CA GLU A 67 20.45 -11.36 -16.97
C GLU A 67 19.78 -10.00 -17.14
N GLU A 68 18.94 -9.83 -18.17
CA GLU A 68 18.20 -8.59 -18.39
C GLU A 68 17.19 -8.31 -17.26
N ILE A 69 16.46 -9.32 -16.80
CA ILE A 69 15.55 -9.21 -15.65
C ILE A 69 16.32 -8.77 -14.40
N ASN A 70 17.45 -9.41 -14.11
CA ASN A 70 18.29 -9.04 -12.95
C ASN A 70 18.82 -7.60 -13.05
N ARG A 71 19.25 -7.18 -14.24
CA ARG A 71 19.72 -5.81 -14.48
C ARG A 71 18.60 -4.79 -14.26
N LEU A 72 17.40 -5.04 -14.79
CA LEU A 72 16.26 -4.14 -14.66
C LEU A 72 15.76 -4.04 -13.22
N ILE A 73 15.75 -5.14 -12.47
CA ILE A 73 15.40 -5.13 -11.04
C ILE A 73 16.41 -4.33 -10.24
N GLY A 74 17.72 -4.56 -10.44
CA GLY A 74 18.75 -3.78 -9.79
C GLY A 74 18.66 -2.28 -10.12
N ALA A 75 18.28 -1.93 -11.35
CA ALA A 75 18.08 -0.53 -11.75
C ALA A 75 16.80 0.11 -11.17
N SER A 76 15.79 -0.70 -10.83
CA SER A 76 14.49 -0.21 -10.32
C SER A 76 14.49 0.18 -8.85
N GLY A 77 15.45 -0.31 -8.06
CA GLY A 77 15.47 -0.12 -6.60
C GLY A 77 14.42 -0.95 -5.84
N ALA A 78 13.70 -1.85 -6.51
CA ALA A 78 12.60 -2.62 -5.91
C ALA A 78 13.06 -3.49 -4.74
N ARG A 79 14.26 -4.07 -4.85
CA ARG A 79 14.84 -4.92 -3.80
C ARG A 79 15.16 -4.09 -2.56
N GLU A 80 15.81 -2.96 -2.73
CA GLU A 80 16.19 -2.05 -1.66
C GLU A 80 14.96 -1.51 -0.94
N LEU A 81 13.92 -1.15 -1.68
CA LEU A 81 12.63 -0.74 -1.13
C LEU A 81 12.00 -1.85 -0.27
N MET A 82 11.99 -3.08 -0.77
CA MET A 82 11.45 -4.22 -0.02
C MET A 82 12.29 -4.58 1.22
N ALA A 83 13.61 -4.58 1.08
CA ALA A 83 14.53 -4.85 2.19
C ALA A 83 14.40 -3.79 3.29
N ALA A 84 14.30 -2.50 2.93
CA ALA A 84 14.06 -1.42 3.87
C ALA A 84 12.69 -1.55 4.57
N THR A 85 11.66 -1.97 3.82
CA THR A 85 10.33 -2.23 4.36
C THR A 85 10.35 -3.39 5.36
N ASN A 86 11.01 -4.49 5.03
CA ASN A 86 11.19 -5.62 5.93
C ASN A 86 12.00 -5.24 7.18
N ALA A 87 13.08 -4.47 7.03
CA ALA A 87 13.85 -3.97 8.17
C ALA A 87 13.02 -3.08 9.10
N ALA A 88 12.17 -2.20 8.55
CA ALA A 88 11.26 -1.37 9.32
C ALA A 88 10.20 -2.20 10.07
N LEU A 89 9.74 -3.30 9.47
CA LEU A 89 8.78 -4.23 10.08
C LEU A 89 9.42 -5.14 11.15
N THR A 90 10.65 -5.61 10.95
CA THR A 90 11.31 -6.53 11.90
C THR A 90 11.99 -5.81 13.05
N GLY A 91 12.23 -4.51 12.94
CA GLY A 91 12.93 -3.69 13.93
C GLY A 91 12.10 -3.13 15.10
N ASP A 92 10.88 -3.61 15.37
CA ASP A 92 9.99 -3.12 16.44
C ASP A 92 9.59 -1.62 16.33
N HIS A 93 9.53 -1.05 15.11
CA HIS A 93 9.44 0.41 14.94
C HIS A 93 8.12 0.97 14.38
N LEU A 94 7.15 0.13 14.01
CA LEU A 94 5.83 0.63 13.58
C LEU A 94 4.85 0.60 14.75
N GLY A 95 5.05 1.50 15.71
CA GLY A 95 4.21 1.63 16.92
C GLY A 95 2.78 2.15 16.68
N SER A 96 2.32 2.24 15.42
CA SER A 96 0.99 2.74 15.10
C SER A 96 0.44 2.18 13.79
N LEU A 97 -0.89 2.10 13.69
CA LEU A 97 -1.60 1.72 12.45
C LEU A 97 -1.29 2.68 11.30
N SER A 98 -1.04 3.97 11.56
CA SER A 98 -0.66 4.95 10.53
C SER A 98 0.67 4.60 9.85
N SER A 99 1.63 4.08 10.60
CA SER A 99 2.93 3.69 10.05
C SER A 99 2.84 2.42 9.19
N LEU A 100 1.82 1.59 9.43
CA LEU A 100 1.55 0.36 8.67
C LEU A 100 0.73 0.62 7.39
N ALA A 101 0.02 1.74 7.31
CA ALA A 101 -0.91 2.03 6.21
C ALA A 101 -0.22 2.22 4.83
N SER A 102 1.10 2.48 4.80
CA SER A 102 1.87 2.63 3.56
C SER A 102 2.37 1.31 2.99
N ILE A 103 2.48 0.26 3.82
CA ILE A 103 3.06 -1.04 3.43
C ILE A 103 2.29 -1.69 2.27
N PRO A 104 0.94 -1.71 2.27
CA PRO A 104 0.19 -2.26 1.15
C PRO A 104 0.52 -1.57 -0.20
N GLY A 105 0.74 -0.26 -0.22
CA GLY A 105 1.13 0.48 -1.43
C GLY A 105 2.55 0.17 -1.91
N ILE A 106 3.48 -0.11 -0.99
CA ILE A 106 4.84 -0.55 -1.34
C ILE A 106 4.81 -1.92 -2.03
N ILE A 107 3.99 -2.84 -1.51
CA ILE A 107 3.79 -4.17 -2.12
C ILE A 107 3.24 -4.02 -3.53
N GLU A 108 2.25 -3.14 -3.75
CA GLU A 108 1.67 -2.89 -5.07
C GLU A 108 2.70 -2.40 -6.10
N ILE A 109 3.58 -1.46 -5.72
CA ILE A 109 4.65 -0.96 -6.59
C ILE A 109 5.56 -2.10 -7.04
N VAL A 110 5.99 -2.94 -6.10
CA VAL A 110 6.90 -4.06 -6.37
C VAL A 110 6.23 -5.12 -7.24
N LYS A 111 4.94 -5.37 -7.04
CA LYS A 111 4.17 -6.27 -7.91
C LYS A 111 4.12 -5.79 -9.37
N LYS A 112 3.87 -4.50 -9.60
CA LYS A 112 3.87 -3.92 -10.95
C LYS A 112 5.23 -4.05 -11.63
N ILE A 113 6.31 -3.88 -10.87
CA ILE A 113 7.68 -4.10 -11.34
C ILE A 113 7.85 -5.57 -11.77
N ILE A 114 7.40 -6.52 -10.95
CA ILE A 114 7.43 -7.96 -11.29
C ILE A 114 6.58 -8.27 -12.54
N GLU A 115 5.38 -7.72 -12.65
CA GLU A 115 4.46 -7.90 -13.78
C GLU A 115 5.01 -7.33 -15.10
N ASN A 116 5.76 -6.22 -15.04
CA ASN A 116 6.39 -5.62 -16.22
C ASN A 116 7.49 -6.50 -16.82
N PHE A 117 8.15 -7.34 -16.01
CA PHE A 117 9.29 -8.14 -16.44
C PHE A 117 8.93 -9.58 -16.76
N VAL A 118 7.86 -10.08 -16.16
CA VAL A 118 7.34 -11.40 -16.46
C VAL A 118 6.02 -11.17 -17.21
N SER A 119 6.03 -11.32 -18.54
CA SER A 119 4.78 -11.49 -19.28
C SER A 119 4.18 -12.80 -18.81
N LEU A 120 3.09 -12.76 -18.03
CA LEU A 120 2.56 -13.89 -17.28
C LEU A 120 1.31 -14.51 -17.92
N PRO A 121 1.43 -15.34 -18.98
CA PRO A 121 0.32 -16.20 -19.33
C PRO A 121 0.17 -17.31 -18.29
N GLY A 122 -0.99 -17.37 -17.62
CA GLY A 122 -1.51 -18.64 -17.08
C GLY A 122 -1.25 -19.02 -15.62
N GLY A 123 -0.93 -18.11 -14.69
CA GLY A 123 -0.92 -18.50 -13.27
C GLY A 123 -0.48 -17.44 -12.26
N PRO A 124 0.69 -16.81 -12.42
CA PRO A 124 1.23 -15.90 -11.41
C PRO A 124 0.44 -14.60 -11.24
N GLY A 125 -0.18 -14.08 -12.31
CA GLY A 125 -1.11 -12.94 -12.20
C GLY A 125 -2.35 -13.26 -11.33
N LYS A 126 -2.84 -14.51 -11.34
CA LYS A 126 -3.93 -14.95 -10.45
C LYS A 126 -3.48 -15.08 -9.00
N LEU A 127 -2.19 -15.34 -8.74
CA LEU A 127 -1.64 -15.44 -7.39
C LEU A 127 -1.31 -14.05 -6.81
N LEU A 128 -0.78 -13.15 -7.65
CA LEU A 128 -0.63 -11.73 -7.34
C LEU A 128 -1.98 -11.09 -7.01
N HIS A 129 -3.04 -11.46 -7.72
CA HIS A 129 -4.40 -11.02 -7.40
C HIS A 129 -4.91 -11.53 -6.04
N LYS A 130 -4.49 -12.72 -5.59
CA LYS A 130 -4.84 -13.20 -4.24
C LYS A 130 -4.15 -12.37 -3.15
N VAL A 131 -2.94 -11.87 -3.40
CA VAL A 131 -2.27 -10.93 -2.50
C VAL A 131 -3.10 -9.64 -2.38
N ASP A 132 -3.65 -9.13 -3.49
CA ASP A 132 -4.53 -7.94 -3.45
C ASP A 132 -5.79 -8.18 -2.62
N LEU A 133 -6.47 -9.32 -2.82
CA LEU A 133 -7.69 -9.63 -2.08
C LEU A 133 -7.46 -9.66 -0.56
N ILE A 134 -6.30 -10.18 -0.13
CA ILE A 134 -5.92 -10.29 1.28
C ILE A 134 -5.54 -8.90 1.83
N LEU A 135 -4.77 -8.11 1.08
CA LEU A 135 -4.40 -6.73 1.47
C LEU A 135 -5.61 -5.79 1.49
N ASP A 136 -6.55 -5.91 0.55
CA ASP A 136 -7.80 -5.17 0.52
C ASP A 136 -8.70 -5.55 1.70
N GLY A 137 -8.73 -6.82 2.09
CA GLY A 137 -9.44 -7.28 3.28
C GLY A 137 -8.88 -6.64 4.56
N LEU A 138 -7.55 -6.64 4.71
CA LEU A 138 -6.88 -5.94 5.81
C LEU A 138 -7.10 -4.43 5.75
N GLY A 139 -7.05 -3.81 4.56
CA GLY A 139 -7.31 -2.40 4.37
C GLY A 139 -8.72 -1.98 4.78
N LYS A 140 -9.73 -2.79 4.47
CA LYS A 140 -11.12 -2.57 4.92
C LYS A 140 -11.25 -2.71 6.44
N LEU A 141 -10.56 -3.70 7.03
CA LEU A 141 -10.62 -3.95 8.49
C LEU A 141 -9.98 -2.83 9.31
N PHE A 142 -8.87 -2.26 8.82
CA PHE A 142 -8.07 -1.27 9.57
C PHE A 142 -8.17 0.16 9.02
N GLY A 143 -9.02 0.39 8.02
CA GLY A 143 -9.22 1.71 7.42
C GLY A 143 -8.01 2.22 6.64
N PHE A 144 -7.16 1.31 6.13
CA PHE A 144 -6.06 1.72 5.25
C PHE A 144 -6.61 2.31 3.96
N PRO A 145 -5.96 3.34 3.38
CA PRO A 145 -6.31 3.79 2.04
C PRO A 145 -6.22 2.59 1.09
N LYS A 146 -7.24 2.41 0.23
CA LYS A 146 -7.26 1.31 -0.76
C LYS A 146 -5.89 1.21 -1.45
N THR A 147 -5.28 0.04 -1.35
CA THR A 147 -4.36 -0.45 -2.38
C THR A 147 -5.10 -0.41 -3.70
N ALA A 148 -4.55 0.25 -4.70
CA ALA A 148 -5.26 0.40 -5.95
C ALA A 148 -5.26 -0.94 -6.69
N PRO A 149 -6.41 -1.57 -6.96
CA PRO A 149 -6.45 -2.71 -7.86
C PRO A 149 -6.70 -2.15 -9.26
N GLY A 150 -5.64 -2.11 -10.09
CA GLY A 150 -5.67 -1.87 -11.53
C GLY A 150 -6.64 -0.80 -12.05
N SER A 151 -6.15 0.40 -12.38
CA SER A 151 -6.80 1.20 -13.42
C SER A 151 -6.10 0.95 -14.75
N GLU A 152 -6.48 -0.14 -15.42
CA GLU A 152 -6.45 -0.11 -16.88
C GLU A 152 -7.40 1.03 -17.29
N GLY A 153 -6.79 2.14 -17.70
CA GLY A 153 -7.37 3.33 -18.33
C GLY A 153 -8.84 3.65 -18.06
N THR A 154 -9.16 4.34 -16.96
CA THR A 154 -10.32 5.26 -16.88
C THR A 154 -10.11 6.32 -15.80
N GLY A 155 -9.50 7.45 -16.14
CA GLY A 155 -9.91 8.80 -15.69
C GLY A 155 -9.90 9.21 -14.21
N ILE A 156 -9.77 8.33 -13.21
CA ILE A 156 -9.57 8.71 -11.79
C ILE A 156 -8.07 8.96 -11.60
N THR A 157 -7.60 9.99 -12.31
CA THR A 157 -6.20 10.36 -12.50
C THR A 157 -5.56 10.79 -11.19
N ASP A 158 -4.22 10.85 -11.15
CA ASP A 158 -3.39 11.37 -10.06
C ASP A 158 -3.94 12.65 -9.38
N ALA A 159 -4.76 13.43 -10.09
CA ALA A 159 -5.53 14.55 -9.58
C ALA A 159 -6.49 14.19 -8.42
N GLN A 160 -7.21 13.07 -8.47
CA GLN A 160 -8.12 12.64 -7.39
C GLN A 160 -7.34 12.27 -6.13
N THR A 161 -6.20 11.59 -6.30
CA THR A 161 -5.28 11.23 -5.21
C THR A 161 -4.62 12.48 -4.61
N ALA A 162 -4.10 13.39 -5.44
CA ALA A 162 -3.51 14.65 -5.01
C ALA A 162 -4.51 15.53 -4.24
N ARG A 163 -5.75 15.65 -4.74
CA ARG A 163 -6.83 16.39 -4.06
C ARG A 163 -7.15 15.80 -2.68
N ARG A 164 -7.26 14.47 -2.59
CA ARG A 164 -7.51 13.78 -1.32
C ARG A 164 -6.38 13.99 -0.32
N GLN A 165 -5.13 13.92 -0.77
CA GLN A 165 -3.97 14.20 0.08
C GLN A 165 -3.96 15.64 0.55
N GLN A 166 -4.24 16.59 -0.33
CA GLN A 166 -4.27 18.01 0.02
C GLN A 166 -5.37 18.34 1.04
N ILE A 167 -6.57 17.78 0.89
CA ILE A 167 -7.66 17.94 1.86
C ILE A 167 -7.29 17.32 3.23
N ARG A 168 -6.59 16.18 3.25
CA ARG A 168 -6.10 15.58 4.51
C ARG A 168 -5.07 16.48 5.19
N GLY A 169 -4.13 17.04 4.43
CA GLY A 169 -3.17 18.01 4.95
C GLY A 169 -3.84 19.23 5.59
N TRP A 170 -4.92 19.74 5.01
CA TRP A 170 -5.71 20.84 5.61
C TRP A 170 -6.42 20.45 6.90
N ILE A 171 -6.93 19.22 7.01
CA ILE A 171 -7.52 18.72 8.26
C ILE A 171 -6.46 18.69 9.37
N ASP A 172 -5.27 18.17 9.06
CA ASP A 172 -4.18 18.08 10.02
C ASP A 172 -3.68 19.48 10.43
N GLU A 173 -3.62 20.42 9.48
CA GLU A 173 -3.32 21.83 9.72
C GLU A 173 -4.33 22.47 10.68
N ILE A 174 -5.64 22.33 10.39
CA ILE A 174 -6.73 22.86 11.23
C ILE A 174 -6.67 22.29 12.65
N LEU A 175 -6.50 20.97 12.79
CA LEU A 175 -6.47 20.31 14.09
C LEU A 175 -5.20 20.62 14.90
N ARG A 176 -4.13 21.08 14.24
CA ARG A 176 -2.90 21.53 14.89
C ARG A 176 -3.07 22.86 15.62
N PHE A 177 -4.00 23.71 15.20
CA PHE A 177 -4.28 25.00 15.84
C PHE A 177 -5.21 24.91 17.06
N GLY A 178 -5.77 23.72 17.34
CA GLY A 178 -6.49 23.42 18.58
C GLY A 178 -7.69 22.50 18.36
N SER A 179 -7.64 21.31 18.95
CA SER A 179 -8.72 20.30 18.91
C SER A 179 -9.97 20.69 19.71
N ASP A 180 -9.89 21.75 20.51
CA ASP A 180 -10.90 22.12 21.49
C ASP A 180 -11.75 23.32 21.04
N ASP A 181 -11.39 23.98 19.92
CA ASP A 181 -12.22 25.02 19.31
C ASP A 181 -13.33 24.37 18.47
N PRO A 182 -14.61 24.55 18.84
CA PRO A 182 -15.73 23.98 18.09
C PRO A 182 -15.76 24.39 16.61
N LYS A 183 -15.23 25.57 16.25
CA LYS A 183 -15.15 26.02 14.86
C LYS A 183 -14.13 25.21 14.06
N LEU A 184 -12.95 24.97 14.63
CA LEU A 184 -11.89 24.17 14.00
C LEU A 184 -12.33 22.71 13.85
N VAL A 185 -12.98 22.16 14.88
CA VAL A 185 -13.52 20.80 14.84
C VAL A 185 -14.62 20.65 13.78
N ASN A 186 -15.53 21.64 13.67
CA ASN A 186 -16.57 21.63 12.65
C ASN A 186 -16.01 21.75 11.24
N ALA A 187 -14.99 22.59 11.03
CA ALA A 187 -14.30 22.72 9.75
C ALA A 187 -13.59 21.40 9.36
N ALA A 188 -12.88 20.78 10.29
CA ALA A 188 -12.24 19.48 10.07
C ALA A 188 -13.25 18.38 9.74
N ASN A 189 -14.40 18.35 10.41
CA ASN A 189 -15.47 17.40 10.12
C ASN A 189 -16.11 17.63 8.74
N ALA A 190 -16.31 18.88 8.34
CA ALA A 190 -16.81 19.21 7.00
C ALA A 190 -15.85 18.74 5.88
N LEU A 191 -14.54 18.85 6.09
CA LEU A 191 -13.53 18.32 5.17
C LEU A 191 -13.52 16.78 5.16
N ARG A 192 -13.70 16.13 6.31
CA ARG A 192 -13.84 14.66 6.40
C ARG A 192 -15.07 14.15 5.63
N ASP A 193 -16.18 14.88 5.65
CA ASP A 193 -17.37 14.52 4.89
C ASP A 193 -17.16 14.63 3.37
N ILE A 194 -16.32 15.57 2.92
CA ILE A 194 -15.90 15.62 1.51
C ILE A 194 -15.04 14.40 1.15
N LEU A 195 -14.12 13.98 2.03
CA LEU A 195 -13.29 12.78 1.81
C LEU A 195 -14.09 11.47 1.80
N ARG A 196 -15.25 11.42 2.47
CA ARG A 196 -16.16 10.26 2.47
C ARG A 196 -16.87 10.02 1.14
N LYS A 197 -16.91 11.01 0.24
CA LYS A 197 -17.47 10.83 -1.11
C LYS A 197 -16.60 9.87 -1.93
N GLY A 198 -17.20 9.15 -2.86
CA GLY A 198 -16.49 8.21 -3.75
C GLY A 198 -15.52 8.94 -4.71
N GLU A 199 -15.99 10.02 -5.35
CA GLU A 199 -15.21 10.88 -6.23
C GLU A 199 -15.23 12.32 -5.69
N ILE A 200 -14.10 13.04 -5.79
CA ILE A 200 -14.00 14.45 -5.40
C ILE A 200 -14.08 15.32 -6.66
N THR A 201 -15.25 15.91 -6.89
CA THR A 201 -15.45 16.83 -8.01
C THR A 201 -14.63 18.12 -7.84
N ASP A 202 -14.49 18.91 -8.90
CA ASP A 202 -13.86 20.24 -8.84
C ASP A 202 -14.59 21.15 -7.83
N ASP A 203 -15.91 21.05 -7.78
CA ASP A 203 -16.76 21.80 -6.84
C ASP A 203 -16.51 21.37 -5.39
N ASP A 204 -16.34 20.07 -5.15
CA ASP A 204 -15.98 19.54 -3.84
C ASP A 204 -14.61 20.03 -3.38
N PHE A 205 -13.64 20.06 -4.30
CA PHE A 205 -12.30 20.54 -4.00
C PHE A 205 -12.26 22.05 -3.76
N ALA A 206 -12.98 22.83 -4.57
CA ALA A 206 -13.15 24.26 -4.35
C ALA A 206 -13.85 24.57 -3.03
N ARG A 207 -14.86 23.77 -2.66
CA ARG A 207 -15.52 23.85 -1.35
C ARG A 207 -14.56 23.54 -0.21
N ALA A 208 -13.73 22.49 -0.34
CA ALA A 208 -12.74 22.14 0.66
C ALA A 208 -11.69 23.26 0.85
N LYS A 209 -11.24 23.88 -0.25
CA LYS A 209 -10.32 25.02 -0.20
C LYS A 209 -10.94 26.22 0.52
N ARG A 210 -12.19 26.57 0.21
CA ARG A 210 -12.91 27.66 0.92
C ARG A 210 -13.00 27.40 2.42
N ILE A 211 -13.36 26.17 2.83
CA ILE A 211 -13.44 25.80 4.25
C ILE A 211 -12.09 26.02 4.93
N ARG A 212 -10.98 25.61 4.31
CA ARG A 212 -9.65 25.84 4.86
C ARG A 212 -9.32 27.33 4.94
N ASP A 213 -9.51 28.08 3.86
CA ASP A 213 -9.13 29.50 3.78
C ASP A 213 -9.97 30.38 4.73
N GLU A 214 -11.26 30.06 4.93
CA GLU A 214 -12.12 30.73 5.93
C GLU A 214 -11.72 30.40 7.37
N THR A 215 -11.08 29.24 7.59
CA THR A 215 -10.70 28.76 8.92
C THR A 215 -9.30 29.25 9.33
N LEU A 216 -8.34 29.25 8.40
CA LEU A 216 -6.92 29.50 8.67
C LEU A 216 -6.36 30.75 7.95
N GLY A 217 -7.14 31.39 7.08
CA GLY A 217 -6.65 32.41 6.15
C GLY A 217 -6.12 31.79 4.85
N PRO A 218 -5.91 32.62 3.80
CA PRO A 218 -5.36 32.17 2.52
C PRO A 218 -3.93 31.61 2.65
#